data_AF-A0AA88AH54-F1
#
_entry.id   AF-A0AA88AH54-F1
#
_cell.length_a   1.000
_cell.length_b   1.000
_cell.length_c   1.000
_cell.angle_alpha   90.00
_cell.angle_beta   90.00
_cell.angle_gamma   90.00
#
_symmetry.space_group_name_H-M   'P 1'
#
loop_
_entity.id
_entity.type
_entity.pdbx_description
1 polymer ?
#
loop_
_entity_poly.entity_id
_entity_poly.type
_entity_poly.pdbx_seq_one_letter_code
_entity_poly.pdbx_strand_id
1 'polypeptide(L)'
;MLSGEKPKAYKPEKTPLKVIHKSEAPLEETELKVLLELTGSGDNEDRSPLDLVAVLDVSGSMNDAEKIGKLKIAMQFLVRKLSPVDRLSVVTFSHDSTRLFPLRQITEKSQEDIIKQVNALDAVGGTNIAAGLEMGVEVLNDRRFKDSRVGAIMLMSDGDQNIGDACQVQVGNFAVHTFGFGQDMKPDVLNDIANKSKGGTFSVVGESNDLSKAFAQCLGGLLTVLVQDLNLTITQVDNQSKINNVSAGKYPKTETNRSVTILFGELYNNEVRRVLVDLRLPKVGRRKSKQVLQVTYTYSAGKEKRPMKAPLTTVIVTRTGKVMDKEIPKVILEENRLKTLNSVKEARLVADNELKKVENKVVEAIYSLKFVNVDDPSQLIKTLIYELQHISDYTRTENDYKKKGIPYAMSLETSHERQRYATRGDDMEKVRTFATPRMDTYLEQFNKFEKDPTKPPPSVEDDVKQEHIDDVERERVDDPHTPCCTMIVWCIIM
;
A
#
# COMPACT_ATOMS: atom_id res chain seq x y z
N MET A 1 -36.30 -3.94 -35.34
CA MET A 1 -36.15 -4.84 -34.19
C MET A 1 -35.26 -4.14 -33.18
N LEU A 2 -35.86 -3.63 -32.10
CA LEU A 2 -35.15 -3.02 -30.99
C LEU A 2 -34.49 -4.15 -30.21
N SER A 3 -33.16 -4.27 -30.28
CA SER A 3 -32.41 -5.18 -29.43
C SER A 3 -32.50 -4.67 -28.00
N GLY A 4 -33.38 -5.27 -27.21
CA GLY A 4 -33.45 -5.06 -25.78
C GLY A 4 -32.12 -5.45 -25.16
N GLU A 5 -31.30 -4.46 -24.81
CA GLU A 5 -30.19 -4.67 -23.89
C GLU A 5 -30.78 -5.14 -22.57
N LYS A 6 -30.52 -6.41 -22.23
CA LYS A 6 -30.76 -6.92 -20.88
C LYS A 6 -30.01 -6.00 -19.91
N PRO A 7 -30.63 -5.52 -18.82
CA PRO A 7 -29.88 -4.83 -17.78
C PRO A 7 -28.76 -5.76 -17.29
N LYS A 8 -27.51 -5.31 -17.41
CA LYS A 8 -26.37 -6.04 -16.87
C LYS A 8 -26.61 -6.28 -15.39
N ALA A 9 -26.42 -7.52 -14.95
CA ALA A 9 -26.56 -7.91 -13.56
C ALA A 9 -25.69 -7.01 -12.67
N TYR A 10 -26.25 -6.62 -11.52
CA TYR A 10 -25.56 -5.94 -10.44
C TYR A 10 -24.23 -6.65 -10.15
N LYS A 11 -23.09 -6.00 -10.45
CA LYS A 11 -21.77 -6.53 -10.10
C LYS A 11 -21.58 -6.39 -8.58
N PRO A 12 -21.00 -7.40 -7.90
CA PRO A 12 -20.69 -7.32 -6.48
C PRO A 12 -19.82 -6.09 -6.19
N GLU A 13 -20.01 -5.47 -5.02
CA GLU A 13 -19.20 -4.33 -4.58
C GLU A 13 -17.72 -4.68 -4.70
N LYS A 14 -16.96 -3.89 -5.48
CA LYS A 14 -15.49 -4.09 -5.58
C LYS A 14 -14.74 -3.72 -4.31
N THR A 15 -15.46 -3.28 -3.28
CA THR A 15 -14.92 -2.77 -2.04
C THR A 15 -15.82 -3.12 -0.85
N PRO A 16 -16.09 -4.40 -0.55
CA PRO A 16 -16.93 -4.77 0.59
C PRO A 16 -16.49 -4.09 1.88
N LEU A 17 -17.46 -3.49 2.57
CA LEU A 17 -17.28 -2.85 3.88
C LEU A 17 -17.73 -3.81 4.98
N LYS A 18 -16.81 -4.15 5.89
CA LYS A 18 -17.12 -4.84 7.16
C LYS A 18 -17.10 -3.84 8.30
N VAL A 19 -18.13 -3.86 9.14
CA VAL A 19 -18.24 -3.04 10.35
C VAL A 19 -18.16 -3.96 11.56
N ILE A 20 -17.17 -3.74 12.41
CA ILE A 20 -16.89 -4.56 13.59
C ILE A 20 -17.01 -3.67 14.83
N HIS A 21 -18.00 -3.94 15.66
CA HIS A 21 -18.22 -3.21 16.91
C HIS A 21 -19.05 -4.06 17.88
N LYS A 22 -19.02 -3.71 19.17
CA LYS A 22 -19.96 -4.27 20.15
C LYS A 22 -21.35 -3.72 19.89
N SER A 23 -22.33 -4.62 19.79
CA SER A 23 -23.74 -4.28 19.57
C SER A 23 -24.42 -3.74 20.84
N GLU A 24 -23.87 -4.05 22.02
CA GLU A 24 -24.33 -3.56 23.31
C GLU A 24 -23.29 -2.66 24.00
N ALA A 25 -23.78 -1.70 24.79
CA ALA A 25 -22.97 -0.81 25.62
C ALA A 25 -23.75 -0.42 26.89
N PRO A 26 -23.10 -0.03 28.01
CA PRO A 26 -23.78 0.19 29.28
C PRO A 26 -24.66 1.44 29.26
N LEU A 27 -25.50 1.65 30.28
CA LEU A 27 -26.30 2.88 30.39
C LEU A 27 -25.45 4.12 30.74
N GLU A 28 -24.31 3.93 31.42
CA GLU A 28 -23.37 4.98 31.77
C GLU A 28 -22.59 5.49 30.55
N GLU A 29 -21.98 6.66 30.68
CA GLU A 29 -21.12 7.21 29.63
C GLU A 29 -19.96 6.24 29.33
N THR A 30 -19.69 5.99 28.05
CA THR A 30 -18.68 5.00 27.64
C THR A 30 -18.12 5.31 26.26
N GLU A 31 -16.84 4.99 26.06
CA GLU A 31 -16.22 4.97 24.73
C GLU A 31 -16.43 3.61 24.07
N LEU A 32 -17.02 3.63 22.88
CA LEU A 32 -17.20 2.49 22.00
C LEU A 32 -16.25 2.63 20.81
N LYS A 33 -15.59 1.53 20.44
CA LYS A 33 -14.76 1.46 19.26
C LYS A 33 -15.51 0.79 18.11
N VAL A 34 -15.41 1.38 16.93
CA VAL A 34 -15.96 0.84 15.69
C VAL A 34 -14.82 0.70 14.69
N LEU A 35 -14.52 -0.55 14.32
CA LEU A 35 -13.54 -0.87 13.30
C LEU A 35 -14.25 -1.07 11.96
N LEU A 36 -13.83 -0.31 10.95
CA LEU A 36 -14.29 -0.42 9.57
C LEU A 36 -13.18 -1.07 8.76
N GLU A 37 -13.49 -2.13 8.01
CA GLU A 37 -12.56 -2.77 7.06
C GLU A 37 -13.13 -2.66 5.64
N LEU A 38 -12.41 -1.98 4.76
CA LEU A 38 -12.67 -1.95 3.32
C LEU A 38 -11.67 -2.87 2.63
N THR A 39 -12.14 -3.82 1.83
CA THR A 39 -11.29 -4.78 1.13
C THR A 39 -11.44 -4.63 -0.37
N GLY A 40 -10.35 -4.49 -1.12
CA GLY A 40 -10.43 -4.55 -2.58
C GLY A 40 -10.76 -5.96 -3.02
N SER A 41 -11.82 -6.12 -3.81
CA SER A 41 -12.29 -7.44 -4.25
C SER A 41 -12.77 -7.35 -5.70
N GLY A 42 -12.33 -8.27 -6.53
CA GLY A 42 -12.78 -8.38 -7.91
C GLY A 42 -11.74 -9.07 -8.78
N ASP A 43 -12.13 -9.29 -10.03
CA ASP A 43 -11.25 -9.94 -11.00
C ASP A 43 -10.15 -8.97 -11.45
N ASN A 44 -8.91 -9.47 -11.52
CA ASN A 44 -7.79 -8.67 -12.00
C ASN A 44 -7.86 -8.34 -13.51
N GLU A 45 -8.74 -9.01 -14.27
CA GLU A 45 -9.11 -8.60 -15.65
C GLU A 45 -9.73 -7.20 -15.70
N ASP A 46 -10.40 -6.82 -14.61
CA ASP A 46 -11.16 -5.59 -14.45
C ASP A 46 -10.27 -4.43 -13.95
N ARG A 47 -8.95 -4.64 -13.86
CA ARG A 47 -7.98 -3.65 -13.37
C ARG A 47 -7.92 -2.41 -14.26
N SER A 48 -7.47 -1.33 -13.65
CA SER A 48 -7.21 -0.09 -14.36
C SER A 48 -5.89 -0.18 -15.15
N PRO A 49 -5.83 0.28 -16.42
CA PRO A 49 -4.57 0.38 -17.13
C PRO A 49 -3.60 1.34 -16.43
N LEU A 50 -2.31 1.00 -16.47
CA LEU A 50 -1.25 1.76 -15.80
C LEU A 50 -0.50 2.67 -16.78
N ASP A 51 -0.26 3.92 -16.38
CA ASP A 51 0.77 4.78 -16.95
C ASP A 51 1.87 4.95 -15.90
N LEU A 52 3.00 4.30 -16.15
CA LEU A 52 4.12 4.24 -15.23
C LEU A 52 5.26 5.13 -15.74
N VAL A 53 5.83 5.93 -14.84
CA VAL A 53 7.10 6.61 -15.08
C VAL A 53 8.14 6.07 -14.12
N ALA A 54 9.17 5.43 -14.66
CA ALA A 54 10.34 5.03 -13.88
C ALA A 54 11.35 6.18 -13.91
N VAL A 55 11.62 6.76 -12.74
CA VAL A 55 12.61 7.84 -12.55
C VAL A 55 13.84 7.21 -11.90
N LEU A 56 14.92 7.12 -12.67
CA LEU A 56 16.08 6.30 -12.38
C LEU A 56 17.32 7.16 -12.15
N ASP A 57 17.94 6.99 -10.99
CA ASP A 57 19.23 7.60 -10.67
C ASP A 57 20.36 6.90 -11.46
N VAL A 58 21.09 7.69 -12.25
CA VAL A 58 22.29 7.27 -12.97
C VAL A 58 23.50 8.12 -12.58
N SER A 59 23.51 8.63 -11.34
CA SER A 59 24.63 9.38 -10.78
C SER A 59 25.86 8.50 -10.52
N GLY A 60 27.01 9.13 -10.27
CA GLY A 60 28.27 8.42 -10.02
C GLY A 60 28.26 7.51 -8.78
N SER A 61 27.38 7.73 -7.81
CA SER A 61 27.24 6.83 -6.65
C SER A 61 26.56 5.49 -7.00
N MET A 62 25.91 5.44 -8.16
CA MET A 62 25.38 4.23 -8.80
C MET A 62 26.42 3.50 -9.66
N ASN A 63 27.65 4.02 -9.78
CA ASN A 63 28.73 3.44 -10.58
C ASN A 63 29.35 2.15 -9.99
N ASP A 64 28.82 1.68 -8.87
CA ASP A 64 29.06 0.30 -8.46
C ASP A 64 28.28 -0.64 -9.39
N ALA A 65 29.02 -1.53 -10.07
CA ALA A 65 28.52 -2.43 -11.10
C ALA A 65 27.35 -3.29 -10.60
N GLU A 66 27.29 -3.59 -9.30
CA GLU A 66 26.18 -4.33 -8.73
C GLU A 66 24.89 -3.48 -8.70
N LYS A 67 24.97 -2.20 -8.35
CA LYS A 67 23.79 -1.32 -8.17
C LYS A 67 23.06 -1.10 -9.50
N ILE A 68 23.79 -0.61 -10.49
CA ILE A 68 23.22 -0.34 -11.82
C ILE A 68 22.84 -1.64 -12.54
N GLY A 69 23.61 -2.71 -12.34
CA GLY A 69 23.28 -4.04 -12.87
C GLY A 69 21.93 -4.54 -12.36
N LYS A 70 21.66 -4.40 -11.06
CA LYS A 70 20.38 -4.80 -10.45
C LYS A 70 19.23 -3.91 -10.88
N LEU A 71 19.44 -2.59 -11.00
CA LEU A 71 18.45 -1.70 -11.61
C LEU A 71 18.08 -2.17 -13.04
N LYS A 72 19.07 -2.55 -13.85
CA LYS A 72 18.82 -3.05 -15.21
C LYS A 72 17.97 -4.34 -15.19
N ILE A 73 18.30 -5.29 -14.31
CA ILE A 73 17.54 -6.53 -14.14
C ILE A 73 16.10 -6.24 -13.66
N ALA A 74 15.91 -5.35 -12.68
CA ALA A 74 14.60 -4.94 -12.18
C ALA A 74 13.74 -4.33 -13.30
N MET A 75 14.32 -3.42 -14.08
CA MET A 75 13.64 -2.78 -15.21
C MET A 75 13.30 -3.77 -16.33
N GLN A 76 14.16 -4.76 -16.58
CA GLN A 76 13.84 -5.84 -17.53
C GLN A 76 12.64 -6.66 -17.06
N PHE A 77 12.56 -7.00 -15.77
CA PHE A 77 11.39 -7.68 -15.22
C PHE A 77 10.13 -6.82 -15.34
N LEU A 78 10.21 -5.53 -14.99
CA LEU A 78 9.11 -4.58 -15.16
C LEU A 78 8.58 -4.60 -16.57
N VAL A 79 9.45 -4.39 -17.56
CA VAL A 79 9.05 -4.23 -18.97
C VAL A 79 8.37 -5.49 -19.48
N ARG A 80 8.83 -6.67 -19.05
CA ARG A 80 8.22 -7.96 -19.39
C ARG A 80 6.89 -8.23 -18.68
N LYS A 81 6.68 -7.62 -17.50
CA LYS A 81 5.43 -7.72 -16.73
C LYS A 81 4.36 -6.71 -17.11
N LEU A 82 4.69 -5.67 -17.86
CA LEU A 82 3.69 -4.75 -18.39
C LEU A 82 2.96 -5.38 -19.58
N SER A 83 1.65 -5.14 -19.65
CA SER A 83 0.80 -5.61 -20.75
C SER A 83 0.61 -4.52 -21.82
N PRO A 84 0.10 -4.85 -23.02
CA PRO A 84 -0.14 -3.86 -24.08
C PRO A 84 -1.11 -2.71 -23.74
N VAL A 85 -1.93 -2.87 -22.70
CA VAL A 85 -2.81 -1.78 -22.22
C VAL A 85 -2.08 -0.75 -21.36
N ASP A 86 -0.91 -1.12 -20.82
CA ASP A 86 -0.08 -0.28 -19.97
C ASP A 86 0.89 0.56 -20.80
N ARG A 87 1.36 1.66 -20.22
CA ARG A 87 2.36 2.53 -20.83
C ARG A 87 3.51 2.79 -19.88
N LEU A 88 4.71 2.89 -20.43
CA LEU A 88 5.94 3.19 -19.70
C LEU A 88 6.66 4.39 -20.30
N SER A 89 7.23 5.20 -19.43
CA SER A 89 8.26 6.18 -19.74
C SER A 89 9.41 5.97 -18.77
N VAL A 90 10.64 6.11 -19.26
CA VAL A 90 11.83 6.11 -18.39
C VAL A 90 12.47 7.49 -18.44
N VAL A 91 12.67 8.05 -17.26
CA VAL A 91 13.40 9.29 -17.01
C VAL A 91 14.64 8.90 -16.24
N THR A 92 15.81 9.31 -16.73
CA THR A 92 17.05 9.19 -15.98
C THR A 92 17.47 10.55 -15.46
N PHE A 93 18.20 10.59 -14.36
CA PHE A 93 18.77 11.83 -13.87
C PHE A 93 20.17 11.63 -13.31
N SER A 94 21.01 12.64 -13.53
CA SER A 94 22.27 12.82 -12.80
C SER A 94 22.42 14.31 -12.46
N HIS A 95 23.20 15.08 -13.22
CA HIS A 95 23.21 16.55 -13.12
C HIS A 95 21.92 17.15 -13.70
N ASP A 96 21.56 16.68 -14.89
CA ASP A 96 20.33 17.02 -15.61
C ASP A 96 19.41 15.80 -15.68
N SER A 97 18.12 16.01 -15.93
CA SER A 97 17.17 14.95 -16.20
C SER A 97 16.98 14.75 -17.70
N THR A 98 16.88 13.49 -18.13
CA THR A 98 16.66 13.12 -19.53
C THR A 98 15.53 12.11 -19.63
N ARG A 99 14.54 12.41 -20.47
CA ARG A 99 13.51 11.45 -20.85
C ARG A 99 14.03 10.57 -21.98
N LEU A 100 14.31 9.29 -21.70
CA LEU A 100 14.83 8.33 -22.70
C LEU A 100 13.86 8.15 -23.86
N PHE A 101 12.57 8.05 -23.54
CA PHE A 101 11.50 7.93 -24.51
C PHE A 101 10.19 8.50 -23.97
N PRO A 102 9.29 8.99 -24.83
CA PRO A 102 7.95 9.41 -24.39
C PRO A 102 7.15 8.22 -23.86
N LEU A 103 6.06 8.49 -23.14
CA LEU A 103 5.15 7.47 -22.65
C LEU A 103 4.61 6.59 -23.80
N ARG A 104 5.04 5.32 -23.86
CA ARG A 104 4.75 4.37 -24.95
C ARG A 104 3.97 3.18 -24.44
N GLN A 105 3.06 2.65 -25.26
CA GLN A 105 2.42 1.36 -25.02
C GLN A 105 3.44 0.21 -25.11
N ILE A 106 3.21 -0.84 -24.32
CA ILE A 106 4.10 -1.99 -24.24
C ILE A 106 3.70 -3.06 -25.27
N THR A 107 4.26 -2.96 -26.46
CA THR A 107 4.27 -4.00 -27.51
C THR A 107 5.58 -4.79 -27.45
N GLU A 108 5.62 -6.01 -28.01
CA GLU A 108 6.83 -6.84 -28.09
C GLU A 108 8.04 -6.04 -28.65
N LYS A 109 7.83 -5.32 -29.76
CA LYS A 109 8.86 -4.48 -30.37
C LYS A 109 9.34 -3.35 -29.45
N SER A 110 8.43 -2.70 -28.74
CA SER A 110 8.81 -1.65 -27.80
C SER A 110 9.47 -2.21 -26.54
N GLN A 111 9.14 -3.43 -26.11
CA GLN A 111 9.81 -4.08 -24.98
C GLN A 111 11.28 -4.29 -25.30
N GLU A 112 11.60 -4.81 -26.48
CA GLU A 112 12.99 -5.00 -26.93
C GLU A 112 13.75 -3.66 -27.00
N ASP A 113 13.13 -2.63 -27.59
CA ASP A 113 13.72 -1.28 -27.68
C ASP A 113 14.00 -0.67 -26.29
N ILE A 114 13.04 -0.78 -25.37
CA ILE A 114 13.17 -0.26 -24.00
C ILE A 114 14.27 -1.02 -23.26
N ILE A 115 14.29 -2.35 -23.33
CA ILE A 115 15.31 -3.18 -22.67
C ILE A 115 16.71 -2.82 -23.21
N LYS A 116 16.85 -2.62 -24.52
CA LYS A 116 18.10 -2.20 -25.13
C LYS A 116 18.57 -0.84 -24.59
N GLN A 117 17.68 0.14 -24.48
CA GLN A 117 18.01 1.46 -23.93
C GLN A 117 18.37 1.40 -22.44
N VAL A 118 17.64 0.62 -21.65
CA VAL A 118 17.94 0.39 -20.23
C VAL A 118 19.30 -0.27 -20.04
N ASN A 119 19.65 -1.25 -20.89
CA ASN A 119 20.95 -1.92 -20.81
C ASN A 119 22.13 -1.00 -21.17
N ALA A 120 21.88 0.05 -21.97
CA ALA A 120 22.86 1.07 -22.34
C ALA A 120 23.03 2.19 -21.29
N LEU A 121 22.33 2.12 -20.15
CA LEU A 121 22.50 3.09 -19.07
C LEU A 121 23.86 2.97 -18.41
N ASP A 122 24.53 4.09 -18.22
CA ASP A 122 25.82 4.20 -17.53
C ASP A 122 25.70 5.23 -16.40
N ALA A 123 26.32 4.93 -15.27
CA ALA A 123 26.26 5.76 -14.06
C ALA A 123 27.37 6.82 -14.06
N VAL A 124 27.00 8.08 -14.34
CA VAL A 124 27.93 9.21 -14.39
C VAL A 124 27.23 10.50 -13.95
N GLY A 125 27.93 11.29 -13.13
CA GLY A 125 27.54 12.66 -12.78
C GLY A 125 27.06 12.83 -11.33
N GLY A 126 26.43 13.97 -11.05
CA GLY A 126 25.84 14.31 -9.76
C GLY A 126 24.43 13.76 -9.59
N THR A 127 23.70 14.23 -8.58
CA THR A 127 22.40 13.68 -8.18
C THR A 127 21.37 14.80 -8.01
N ASN A 128 20.56 15.03 -9.05
CA ASN A 128 19.49 16.04 -9.11
C ASN A 128 18.11 15.37 -9.13
N ILE A 129 17.67 14.93 -7.95
CA ILE A 129 16.38 14.24 -7.77
C ILE A 129 15.20 15.15 -8.16
N ALA A 130 15.31 16.46 -7.89
CA ALA A 130 14.27 17.43 -8.22
C ALA A 130 13.96 17.45 -9.72
N ALA A 131 14.99 17.60 -10.56
CA ALA A 131 14.82 17.63 -12.02
C ALA A 131 14.27 16.30 -12.57
N GLY A 132 14.68 15.16 -12.01
CA GLY A 132 14.14 13.85 -12.37
C GLY A 132 12.67 13.71 -12.03
N LEU A 133 12.28 14.14 -10.83
CA LEU A 133 10.90 14.07 -10.36
C LEU A 133 9.98 15.04 -11.12
N GLU A 134 10.42 16.28 -11.37
CA GLU A 134 9.69 17.26 -12.18
C GLU A 134 9.39 16.73 -13.58
N MET A 135 10.41 16.19 -14.25
CA MET A 135 10.26 15.57 -15.57
C MET A 135 9.31 14.36 -15.54
N GLY A 136 9.37 13.55 -14.48
CA GLY A 136 8.45 12.43 -14.31
C GLY A 136 6.99 12.86 -14.13
N VAL A 137 6.77 13.93 -13.37
CA VAL A 137 5.46 14.55 -13.17
C VAL A 137 4.95 15.19 -14.46
N GLU A 138 5.82 15.89 -15.20
CA GLU A 138 5.52 16.49 -16.51
C GLU A 138 5.03 15.43 -17.50
N VAL A 139 5.73 14.29 -17.60
CA VAL A 139 5.32 13.17 -18.47
C VAL A 139 3.90 12.69 -18.16
N LEU A 140 3.53 12.57 -16.87
CA LEU A 140 2.18 12.17 -16.48
C LEU A 140 1.15 13.29 -16.68
N ASN A 141 1.54 14.55 -16.55
CA ASN A 141 0.65 15.69 -16.77
C ASN A 141 0.35 15.91 -18.25
N ASP A 142 1.30 15.65 -19.15
CA ASP A 142 1.19 15.83 -20.60
C ASP A 142 0.38 14.74 -21.31
N ARG A 143 -0.09 13.74 -20.55
CA ARG A 143 -0.94 12.67 -21.09
C ARG A 143 -2.20 13.25 -21.72
N ARG A 144 -2.40 12.98 -23.01
CA ARG A 144 -3.65 13.30 -23.73
C ARG A 144 -4.83 12.47 -23.21
N PHE A 145 -4.59 11.22 -22.84
CA PHE A 145 -5.61 10.29 -22.36
C PHE A 145 -5.33 9.93 -20.89
N LYS A 146 -5.99 10.66 -19.99
CA LYS A 146 -5.87 10.51 -18.52
C LYS A 146 -6.97 9.62 -17.93
N ASP A 147 -8.13 9.57 -18.58
CA ASP A 147 -9.33 8.97 -18.00
C ASP A 147 -9.20 7.46 -17.78
N SER A 148 -9.63 7.01 -16.60
CA SER A 148 -9.67 5.59 -16.18
C SER A 148 -8.29 4.91 -16.19
N ARG A 149 -7.20 5.67 -16.05
CA ARG A 149 -5.83 5.15 -15.98
C ARG A 149 -5.16 5.57 -14.69
N VAL A 150 -4.47 4.64 -14.06
CA VAL A 150 -3.65 4.90 -12.89
C VAL A 150 -2.35 5.54 -13.35
N GLY A 151 -1.94 6.65 -12.72
CA GLY A 151 -0.66 7.30 -12.98
C GLY A 151 0.24 7.16 -11.75
N ALA A 152 1.36 6.46 -11.90
CA ALA A 152 2.31 6.25 -10.81
C ALA A 152 3.74 6.56 -11.25
N ILE A 153 4.54 7.04 -10.31
CA ILE A 153 5.97 7.26 -10.46
C ILE A 153 6.71 6.29 -9.54
N MET A 154 7.68 5.58 -10.09
CA MET A 154 8.64 4.78 -9.31
C MET A 154 9.98 5.51 -9.36
N LEU A 155 10.36 6.15 -8.27
CA LEU A 155 11.60 6.89 -8.13
C LEU A 155 12.63 6.03 -7.40
N MET A 156 13.78 5.85 -8.01
CA MET A 156 14.87 5.06 -7.43
C MET A 156 16.12 5.92 -7.31
N SER A 157 16.70 5.96 -6.11
CA SER A 157 17.91 6.73 -5.81
C SER A 157 18.53 6.25 -4.51
N ASP A 158 19.80 6.54 -4.29
CA ASP A 158 20.40 6.50 -2.96
C ASP A 158 20.07 7.76 -2.14
N GLY A 159 19.28 8.70 -2.66
CA GLY A 159 18.77 9.84 -1.90
C GLY A 159 19.81 10.92 -1.61
N ASP A 160 21.06 10.78 -2.09
CA ASP A 160 22.12 11.76 -1.89
C ASP A 160 21.94 12.97 -2.83
N GLN A 161 20.89 13.76 -2.61
CA GLN A 161 20.61 14.94 -3.42
C GLN A 161 21.70 16.01 -3.22
N ASN A 162 22.41 16.31 -4.31
CA ASN A 162 23.49 17.29 -4.34
C ASN A 162 23.07 18.59 -5.03
N ILE A 163 21.99 18.57 -5.80
CA ILE A 163 21.49 19.70 -6.60
C ILE A 163 19.96 19.79 -6.49
N GLY A 164 19.45 20.99 -6.25
CA GLY A 164 18.00 21.28 -6.15
C GLY A 164 17.39 20.90 -4.80
N ASP A 165 16.06 21.01 -4.71
CA ASP A 165 15.28 20.63 -3.53
C ASP A 165 14.06 19.80 -3.99
N ALA A 166 14.19 18.46 -3.95
CA ALA A 166 13.13 17.58 -4.42
C ALA A 166 11.90 17.61 -3.49
N CYS A 167 12.07 18.10 -2.26
CA CYS A 167 10.97 18.26 -1.32
C CYS A 167 10.03 19.42 -1.70
N GLN A 168 10.44 20.33 -2.59
CA GLN A 168 9.58 21.42 -3.09
C GLN A 168 8.78 21.04 -4.34
N VAL A 169 9.10 19.92 -4.99
CA VAL A 169 8.43 19.49 -6.23
C VAL A 169 6.98 19.10 -5.93
N GLN A 170 6.06 19.74 -6.63
CA GLN A 170 4.62 19.44 -6.53
C GLN A 170 4.28 18.22 -7.38
N VAL A 171 4.25 17.05 -6.74
CA VAL A 171 3.92 15.76 -7.39
C VAL A 171 2.45 15.63 -7.82
N GLY A 172 1.60 16.58 -7.42
CA GLY A 172 0.20 16.62 -7.80
C GLY A 172 -0.60 15.42 -7.28
N ASN A 173 -1.41 14.82 -8.16
CA ASN A 173 -2.31 13.72 -7.82
C ASN A 173 -1.71 12.32 -8.06
N PHE A 174 -0.40 12.22 -8.31
CA PHE A 174 0.24 10.94 -8.60
C PHE A 174 0.79 10.27 -7.35
N ALA A 175 0.75 8.94 -7.33
CA ALA A 175 1.47 8.15 -6.34
C ALA A 175 2.96 8.14 -6.72
N VAL A 176 3.84 8.48 -5.77
CA VAL A 176 5.28 8.39 -5.95
C VAL A 176 5.84 7.35 -4.98
N HIS A 177 6.19 6.19 -5.53
CA HIS A 177 6.83 5.12 -4.79
C HIS A 177 8.35 5.34 -4.86
N THR A 178 8.96 5.57 -3.72
CA THR A 178 10.40 5.84 -3.62
C THR A 178 11.14 4.60 -3.12
N PHE A 179 12.23 4.27 -3.79
CA PHE A 179 13.09 3.12 -3.49
C PHE A 179 14.46 3.65 -3.12
N GLY A 180 14.74 3.57 -1.83
CA GLY A 180 16.00 3.92 -1.23
C GLY A 180 17.02 2.81 -1.36
N PHE A 181 18.15 3.11 -1.99
CA PHE A 181 19.14 2.11 -2.36
C PHE A 181 20.51 2.34 -1.71
N GLY A 182 21.07 1.30 -1.07
CA GLY A 182 22.42 1.31 -0.52
C GLY A 182 22.53 1.81 0.92
N GLN A 183 23.65 1.51 1.57
CA GLN A 183 23.87 1.79 3.00
C GLN A 183 24.07 3.27 3.32
N ASP A 184 24.56 4.05 2.35
CA ASP A 184 24.81 5.48 2.51
C ASP A 184 23.61 6.32 2.06
N MET A 185 22.46 5.68 1.90
CA MET A 185 21.27 6.35 1.42
C MET A 185 20.77 7.39 2.44
N LYS A 186 20.40 8.57 1.95
CA LYS A 186 19.73 9.59 2.75
C LYS A 186 18.20 9.44 2.65
N PRO A 187 17.53 8.90 3.69
CA PRO A 187 16.11 8.53 3.59
C PRO A 187 15.16 9.73 3.55
N ASP A 188 15.55 10.87 4.15
CA ASP A 188 14.64 11.97 4.44
C ASP A 188 13.96 12.50 3.17
N VAL A 189 14.74 12.75 2.12
CA VAL A 189 14.25 13.27 0.84
C VAL A 189 13.28 12.28 0.18
N LEU A 190 13.65 11.00 0.11
CA LEU A 190 12.83 9.96 -0.51
C LEU A 190 11.55 9.68 0.28
N ASN A 191 11.63 9.67 1.61
CA ASN A 191 10.50 9.53 2.50
C ASN A 191 9.55 10.73 2.37
N ASP A 192 10.07 11.95 2.32
CA ASP A 192 9.27 13.17 2.16
C ASP A 192 8.53 13.22 0.82
N ILE A 193 9.20 12.84 -0.28
CA ILE A 193 8.57 12.73 -1.61
C ILE A 193 7.40 11.74 -1.56
N ALA A 194 7.62 10.52 -1.04
CA ALA A 194 6.55 9.53 -0.94
C ALA A 194 5.40 10.00 -0.05
N ASN A 195 5.72 10.67 1.06
CA ASN A 195 4.75 11.19 2.02
C ASN A 195 3.88 12.32 1.44
N LYS A 196 4.45 13.20 0.62
CA LYS A 196 3.72 14.29 -0.05
C LYS A 196 2.86 13.79 -1.22
N SER A 197 3.17 12.62 -1.76
CA SER A 197 2.41 12.03 -2.87
C SER A 197 1.09 11.37 -2.45
N LYS A 198 0.18 11.19 -3.42
CA LYS A 198 -1.12 10.53 -3.20
C LYS A 198 -0.94 9.01 -3.20
N GLY A 199 -0.76 8.42 -2.02
CA GLY A 199 -0.70 6.95 -1.87
C GLY A 199 0.66 6.31 -2.17
N GLY A 200 1.71 7.12 -2.33
CA GLY A 200 3.09 6.65 -2.46
C GLY A 200 3.63 6.02 -1.18
N THR A 201 4.68 5.23 -1.37
CA THR A 201 5.34 4.45 -0.30
C THR A 201 6.84 4.62 -0.39
N PHE A 202 7.50 4.73 0.75
CA PHE A 202 8.96 4.69 0.86
C PHE A 202 9.39 3.27 1.19
N SER A 203 10.19 2.67 0.32
CA SER A 203 10.76 1.34 0.46
C SER A 203 12.27 1.43 0.58
N VAL A 204 12.83 0.65 1.51
CA VAL A 204 14.27 0.59 1.75
C VAL A 204 14.77 -0.78 1.31
N VAL A 205 15.81 -0.77 0.50
CA VAL A 205 16.47 -1.97 0.00
C VAL A 205 17.70 -2.24 0.87
N GLY A 206 17.78 -3.43 1.45
CA GLY A 206 18.86 -3.81 2.37
C GLY A 206 20.17 -4.19 1.68
N GLU A 207 21.13 -4.68 2.47
CA GLU A 207 22.51 -4.96 2.05
C GLU A 207 22.63 -6.18 1.14
N SER A 208 21.67 -7.12 1.23
CA SER A 208 21.57 -8.26 0.29
C SER A 208 21.26 -7.80 -1.14
N ASN A 209 21.07 -6.49 -1.32
CA ASN A 209 21.12 -5.82 -2.59
C ASN A 209 19.85 -6.19 -3.41
N ASP A 210 18.71 -6.44 -2.76
CA ASP A 210 17.47 -7.00 -3.32
C ASP A 210 16.52 -5.94 -3.94
N LEU A 211 17.07 -4.92 -4.60
CA LEU A 211 16.32 -3.80 -5.18
C LEU A 211 15.16 -4.26 -6.05
N SER A 212 15.47 -5.26 -6.87
CA SER A 212 14.58 -5.79 -7.87
C SER A 212 13.36 -6.51 -7.25
N LYS A 213 13.48 -7.03 -6.02
CA LYS A 213 12.36 -7.64 -5.28
C LYS A 213 11.37 -6.58 -4.81
N ALA A 214 11.86 -5.50 -4.21
CA ALA A 214 11.02 -4.36 -3.81
C ALA A 214 10.25 -3.80 -5.01
N PHE A 215 10.93 -3.75 -6.16
CA PHE A 215 10.38 -3.31 -7.43
C PHE A 215 9.25 -4.23 -7.91
N ALA A 216 9.49 -5.54 -7.95
CA ALA A 216 8.50 -6.54 -8.36
C ALA A 216 7.23 -6.48 -7.49
N GLN A 217 7.38 -6.30 -6.18
CA GLN A 217 6.25 -6.21 -5.26
C GLN A 217 5.43 -4.94 -5.48
N CYS A 218 6.07 -3.79 -5.61
CA CYS A 218 5.36 -2.55 -5.91
C CYS A 218 4.59 -2.66 -7.24
N LEU A 219 5.22 -3.24 -8.27
CA LEU A 219 4.59 -3.50 -9.56
C LEU A 219 3.37 -4.42 -9.44
N GLY A 220 3.46 -5.49 -8.63
CA GLY A 220 2.33 -6.40 -8.37
C GLY A 220 1.11 -5.68 -7.76
N GLY A 221 1.33 -4.67 -6.92
CA GLY A 221 0.27 -3.80 -6.43
C GLY A 221 -0.31 -2.88 -7.50
N LEU A 222 0.55 -2.18 -8.26
CA LEU A 222 0.12 -1.25 -9.30
C LEU A 222 -0.65 -1.94 -10.44
N LEU A 223 -0.31 -3.19 -10.76
CA LEU A 223 -1.02 -4.01 -11.74
C LEU A 223 -2.27 -4.71 -11.18
N THR A 224 -2.73 -4.35 -9.97
CA THR A 224 -3.97 -4.88 -9.37
C THR A 224 -4.89 -3.77 -8.85
N VAL A 225 -4.72 -2.53 -9.31
CA VAL A 225 -5.61 -1.42 -8.93
C VAL A 225 -7.02 -1.62 -9.51
N LEU A 226 -7.96 -1.98 -8.64
CA LEU A 226 -9.37 -2.18 -8.98
C LEU A 226 -10.22 -0.93 -8.77
N VAL A 227 -9.86 -0.14 -7.75
CA VAL A 227 -10.66 0.97 -7.23
C VAL A 227 -9.81 2.23 -7.23
N GLN A 228 -10.40 3.33 -7.68
CA GLN A 228 -9.80 4.67 -7.72
C GLN A 228 -10.71 5.65 -6.96
N ASP A 229 -10.13 6.75 -6.48
CA ASP A 229 -10.84 7.84 -5.79
C ASP A 229 -11.81 7.37 -4.69
N LEU A 230 -11.39 6.35 -3.92
CA LEU A 230 -12.11 5.85 -2.77
C LEU A 230 -12.17 6.91 -1.67
N ASN A 231 -13.38 7.31 -1.31
CA ASN A 231 -13.67 8.24 -0.22
C ASN A 231 -14.64 7.59 0.75
N LEU A 232 -14.24 7.43 2.01
CA LEU A 232 -15.07 6.87 3.07
C LEU A 232 -15.63 8.01 3.94
N THR A 233 -16.94 8.08 4.07
CA THR A 233 -17.61 9.07 4.92
C THR A 233 -18.31 8.38 6.09
N ILE A 234 -17.94 8.81 7.29
CA ILE A 234 -18.53 8.37 8.57
C ILE A 234 -19.32 9.54 9.11
N THR A 235 -20.63 9.37 9.27
CA THR A 235 -21.55 10.42 9.72
C THR A 235 -22.20 10.01 11.03
N GLN A 236 -22.12 10.87 12.03
CA GLN A 236 -22.89 10.77 13.26
C GLN A 236 -24.36 11.10 12.97
N VAL A 237 -25.25 10.18 13.34
CA VAL A 237 -26.69 10.29 13.01
C VAL A 237 -27.51 10.73 14.21
N ASP A 238 -27.12 10.32 15.42
CA ASP A 238 -27.81 10.77 16.61
C ASP A 238 -27.27 12.12 17.09
N ASN A 239 -28.11 12.90 17.77
CA ASN A 239 -27.71 14.19 18.35
C ASN A 239 -27.03 14.03 19.72
N GLN A 240 -26.54 12.84 20.07
CA GLN A 240 -26.17 12.48 21.45
C GLN A 240 -24.78 11.86 21.54
N SER A 241 -24.42 10.95 20.64
CA SER A 241 -23.05 10.44 20.58
C SER A 241 -22.07 11.52 20.10
N LYS A 242 -20.77 11.27 20.19
CA LYS A 242 -19.73 12.14 19.63
C LYS A 242 -18.60 11.29 19.08
N ILE A 243 -18.21 11.54 17.83
CA ILE A 243 -16.97 11.01 17.28
C ILE A 243 -15.81 11.76 17.96
N ASN A 244 -15.05 11.07 18.80
CA ASN A 244 -13.89 11.63 19.49
C ASN A 244 -12.66 11.64 18.59
N ASN A 245 -12.45 10.55 17.85
CA ASN A 245 -11.30 10.39 16.98
C ASN A 245 -11.60 9.38 15.85
N VAL A 246 -10.94 9.59 14.70
CA VAL A 246 -10.96 8.68 13.56
C VAL A 246 -9.52 8.43 13.13
N SER A 247 -9.05 7.22 13.41
CA SER A 247 -7.70 6.75 13.10
C SER A 247 -7.73 6.02 11.76
N ALA A 248 -7.18 6.66 10.73
CA ALA A 248 -7.10 6.14 9.37
C ALA A 248 -5.68 6.33 8.80
N GLY A 249 -4.64 6.18 9.62
CA GLY A 249 -3.25 6.42 9.19
C GLY A 249 -3.02 7.87 8.73
N LYS A 250 -2.20 8.04 7.67
CA LYS A 250 -1.82 9.35 7.11
C LYS A 250 -2.72 9.80 5.95
N TYR A 251 -3.85 9.13 5.75
CA TYR A 251 -4.78 9.52 4.70
C TYR A 251 -5.42 10.88 5.00
N PRO A 252 -5.47 11.80 4.02
CA PRO A 252 -6.11 13.10 4.21
C PRO A 252 -7.55 12.95 4.64
N LYS A 253 -7.98 13.79 5.58
CA LYS A 253 -9.33 13.75 6.13
C LYS A 253 -9.93 15.16 6.19
N THR A 254 -11.22 15.22 5.91
CA THR A 254 -12.05 16.43 6.04
C THR A 254 -13.10 16.18 7.10
N GLU A 255 -13.19 17.08 8.07
CA GLU A 255 -14.03 16.91 9.24
C GLU A 255 -15.06 18.04 9.32
N THR A 256 -16.30 17.68 9.63
CA THR A 256 -17.37 18.59 10.04
C THR A 256 -17.80 18.25 11.45
N ASN A 257 -18.70 19.05 12.04
CA ASN A 257 -19.26 18.77 13.37
C ASN A 257 -19.95 17.39 13.48
N ARG A 258 -20.32 16.76 12.36
CA ARG A 258 -21.06 15.49 12.35
C ARG A 258 -20.48 14.43 11.44
N SER A 259 -19.49 14.73 10.61
CA SER A 259 -18.98 13.77 9.63
C SER A 259 -17.48 13.85 9.46
N VAL A 260 -16.84 12.71 9.26
CA VAL A 260 -15.43 12.61 8.87
C VAL A 260 -15.38 11.91 7.52
N THR A 261 -14.75 12.53 6.52
CA THR A 261 -14.50 11.92 5.21
C THR A 261 -13.00 11.71 5.02
N ILE A 262 -12.63 10.45 4.78
CA ILE A 262 -11.25 10.00 4.55
C ILE A 262 -11.04 9.80 3.04
N LEU A 263 -9.98 10.40 2.52
CA LEU A 263 -9.60 10.35 1.10
C LEU A 263 -8.53 9.25 0.92
N PHE A 264 -8.98 8.05 0.57
CA PHE A 264 -8.12 6.87 0.45
C PHE A 264 -7.46 6.76 -0.92
N GLY A 265 -8.11 7.24 -1.99
CA GLY A 265 -7.57 7.14 -3.34
C GLY A 265 -7.68 5.72 -3.91
N GLU A 266 -6.56 5.09 -4.25
CA GLU A 266 -6.53 3.81 -4.97
C GLU A 266 -6.55 2.62 -4.02
N LEU A 267 -7.27 1.53 -4.33
CA LEU A 267 -7.22 0.27 -3.57
C LEU A 267 -6.93 -0.90 -4.51
N TYR A 268 -5.94 -1.72 -4.14
CA TYR A 268 -5.54 -2.90 -4.89
C TYR A 268 -6.46 -4.09 -4.61
N ASN A 269 -6.47 -5.07 -5.50
CA ASN A 269 -7.14 -6.35 -5.22
C ASN A 269 -6.54 -7.02 -3.99
N ASN A 270 -7.40 -7.52 -3.10
CA ASN A 270 -7.06 -8.09 -1.79
C ASN A 270 -6.34 -7.13 -0.81
N GLU A 271 -6.21 -5.84 -1.12
CA GLU A 271 -5.72 -4.84 -0.16
C GLU A 271 -6.83 -4.50 0.84
N VAL A 272 -6.47 -4.39 2.12
CA VAL A 272 -7.41 -4.09 3.20
C VAL A 272 -7.05 -2.76 3.85
N ARG A 273 -8.02 -1.85 3.92
CA ARG A 273 -7.92 -0.59 4.66
C ARG A 273 -8.81 -0.60 5.88
N ARG A 274 -8.20 -0.35 7.03
CA ARG A 274 -8.86 -0.29 8.32
C ARG A 274 -9.00 1.15 8.81
N VAL A 275 -10.14 1.44 9.44
CA VAL A 275 -10.38 2.70 10.15
C VAL A 275 -10.93 2.39 11.52
N LEU A 276 -10.29 2.93 12.56
CA LEU A 276 -10.77 2.84 13.92
C LEU A 276 -11.46 4.14 14.31
N VAL A 277 -12.73 4.06 14.68
CA VAL A 277 -13.54 5.19 15.14
C VAL A 277 -13.75 5.07 16.64
N ASP A 278 -13.29 6.08 17.37
CA ASP A 278 -13.53 6.22 18.80
C ASP A 278 -14.81 7.05 19.00
N LEU A 279 -15.87 6.40 19.49
CA LEU A 279 -17.20 6.97 19.65
C LEU A 279 -17.57 7.10 21.12
N ARG A 280 -17.76 8.32 21.61
CA ARG A 280 -18.31 8.57 22.95
C ARG A 280 -19.83 8.44 22.92
N LEU A 281 -20.35 7.57 23.78
CA LEU A 281 -21.78 7.40 24.01
C LEU A 281 -22.16 8.04 25.35
N PRO A 282 -23.12 8.98 25.40
CA PRO A 282 -23.49 9.63 26.64
C PRO A 282 -24.30 8.69 27.56
N LYS A 283 -24.42 9.10 28.82
CA LYS A 283 -25.30 8.44 29.78
C LYS A 283 -26.77 8.47 29.32
N VAL A 284 -27.49 7.36 29.49
CA VAL A 284 -28.92 7.24 29.20
C VAL A 284 -29.66 6.63 30.39
N GLY A 285 -30.87 7.12 30.68
CA GLY A 285 -31.63 6.68 31.86
C GLY A 285 -32.36 5.35 31.72
N ARG A 286 -32.44 4.78 30.50
CA ARG A 286 -33.15 3.53 30.23
C ARG A 286 -32.59 2.82 29.00
N ARG A 287 -32.88 1.52 28.91
CA ARG A 287 -32.54 0.72 27.72
C ARG A 287 -33.07 1.37 26.46
N LYS A 288 -32.21 1.55 25.46
CA LYS A 288 -32.57 2.12 24.16
C LYS A 288 -31.63 1.62 23.08
N SER A 289 -32.17 1.29 21.92
CA SER A 289 -31.39 1.01 20.71
C SER A 289 -31.49 2.20 19.76
N LYS A 290 -30.35 2.63 19.20
CA LYS A 290 -30.28 3.75 18.26
C LYS A 290 -29.21 3.50 17.20
N GLN A 291 -29.47 4.02 16.00
CA GLN A 291 -28.42 4.26 15.02
C GLN A 291 -27.53 5.39 15.53
N VAL A 292 -26.24 5.12 15.66
CA VAL A 292 -25.25 6.09 16.14
C VAL A 292 -24.40 6.64 15.00
N LEU A 293 -24.02 5.79 14.05
CA LEU A 293 -23.24 6.16 12.87
C LEU A 293 -23.90 5.65 11.59
N GLN A 294 -23.63 6.37 10.50
CA GLN A 294 -23.88 5.99 9.13
C GLN A 294 -22.55 6.02 8.38
N VAL A 295 -22.26 4.95 7.67
CA VAL A 295 -21.04 4.80 6.89
C VAL A 295 -21.45 4.64 5.43
N THR A 296 -20.87 5.46 4.58
CA THR A 296 -21.03 5.40 3.13
C THR A 296 -19.69 5.65 2.48
N TYR A 297 -19.50 5.18 1.26
CA TYR A 297 -18.29 5.45 0.52
C TYR A 297 -18.58 5.61 -0.97
N THR A 298 -17.73 6.37 -1.64
CA THR A 298 -17.76 6.58 -3.09
C THR A 298 -16.45 6.15 -3.70
N TYR A 299 -16.50 5.59 -4.90
CA TYR A 299 -15.30 5.18 -5.63
C TYR A 299 -15.56 5.09 -7.12
N SER A 300 -14.51 5.08 -7.92
CA SER A 300 -14.54 4.76 -9.35
C SER A 300 -13.87 3.40 -9.56
N ALA A 301 -14.32 2.59 -10.51
CA ALA A 301 -13.70 1.29 -10.77
C ALA A 301 -13.76 0.84 -12.23
N GLY A 302 -12.71 0.13 -12.65
CA GLY A 302 -12.56 -0.37 -14.02
C GLY A 302 -12.62 0.75 -15.07
N LYS A 303 -13.21 0.43 -16.24
CA LYS A 303 -13.40 1.39 -17.35
C LYS A 303 -14.56 2.37 -17.10
N GLU A 304 -15.36 2.17 -16.06
CA GLU A 304 -16.51 3.01 -15.77
C GLU A 304 -16.09 4.26 -15.00
N LYS A 305 -16.39 5.42 -15.59
CA LYS A 305 -15.94 6.74 -15.11
C LYS A 305 -16.82 7.32 -14.00
N ARG A 306 -17.98 6.72 -13.72
CA ARG A 306 -18.94 7.33 -12.79
C ARG A 306 -18.60 6.91 -11.36
N PRO A 307 -18.54 7.86 -10.41
CA PRO A 307 -18.38 7.51 -9.02
C PRO A 307 -19.57 6.65 -8.61
N MET A 308 -19.28 5.40 -8.26
CA MET A 308 -20.21 4.47 -7.64
C MET A 308 -20.35 4.90 -6.18
N LYS A 309 -21.59 4.96 -5.70
CA LYS A 309 -21.87 5.18 -4.29
C LYS A 309 -22.34 3.87 -3.69
N ALA A 310 -21.66 3.44 -2.65
CA ALA A 310 -22.03 2.23 -1.94
C ALA A 310 -23.32 2.42 -1.14
N PRO A 311 -24.08 1.33 -0.91
CA PRO A 311 -25.18 1.29 0.03
C PRO A 311 -24.78 1.86 1.39
N LEU A 312 -25.75 2.48 2.05
CA LEU A 312 -25.58 3.05 3.37
C LEU A 312 -25.52 1.93 4.41
N THR A 313 -24.44 1.90 5.19
CA THR A 313 -24.30 0.97 6.31
C THR A 313 -24.52 1.71 7.62
N THR A 314 -25.44 1.22 8.46
CA THR A 314 -25.75 1.85 9.75
C THR A 314 -25.14 1.08 10.91
N VAL A 315 -24.53 1.79 11.85
CA VAL A 315 -24.05 1.24 13.12
C VAL A 315 -25.13 1.44 14.18
N ILE A 316 -25.63 0.35 14.73
CA ILE A 316 -26.70 0.35 15.74
C ILE A 316 -26.12 -0.12 17.07
N VAL A 317 -26.35 0.66 18.12
CA VAL A 317 -25.92 0.31 19.48
C VAL A 317 -27.12 0.23 20.40
N THR A 318 -27.20 -0.86 21.15
CA THR A 318 -28.21 -1.09 22.18
C THR A 318 -27.62 -0.80 23.56
N ARG A 319 -28.15 0.23 24.23
CA ARG A 319 -27.72 0.61 25.58
C ARG A 319 -28.43 -0.27 26.60
N THR A 320 -27.69 -1.03 27.42
CA THR A 320 -28.23 -1.99 28.40
C THR A 320 -27.60 -1.75 29.79
N GLY A 321 -28.22 -2.27 30.86
CA GLY A 321 -27.66 -2.18 32.21
C GLY A 321 -26.52 -3.19 32.49
N LYS A 322 -26.10 -3.94 31.47
CA LYS A 322 -25.06 -4.98 31.61
C LYS A 322 -23.66 -4.36 31.53
N VAL A 323 -22.71 -5.03 32.17
CA VAL A 323 -21.27 -4.74 32.01
C VAL A 323 -20.87 -5.10 30.57
N MET A 324 -19.96 -4.33 29.98
CA MET A 324 -19.47 -4.64 28.63
C MET A 324 -18.72 -5.97 28.62
N ASP A 325 -18.95 -6.74 27.57
CA ASP A 325 -18.11 -7.88 27.22
C ASP A 325 -16.67 -7.43 26.94
N LYS A 326 -15.75 -8.41 26.93
CA LYS A 326 -14.38 -8.21 26.45
C LYS A 326 -14.39 -7.57 25.06
N GLU A 327 -13.40 -6.74 24.79
CA GLU A 327 -13.29 -6.09 23.50
C GLU A 327 -13.05 -7.12 22.38
N ILE A 328 -13.51 -6.80 21.17
CA ILE A 328 -13.41 -7.70 20.02
C ILE A 328 -11.91 -7.86 19.64
N PRO A 329 -11.39 -9.09 19.47
CA PRO A 329 -9.98 -9.33 19.17
C PRO A 329 -9.43 -8.47 18.01
N LYS A 330 -10.17 -8.36 16.90
CA LYS A 330 -9.75 -7.53 15.76
C LYS A 330 -9.58 -6.04 16.11
N VAL A 331 -10.42 -5.50 17.00
CA VAL A 331 -10.31 -4.12 17.48
C VAL A 331 -9.06 -3.97 18.36
N ILE A 332 -8.82 -4.93 19.27
CA ILE A 332 -7.61 -4.96 20.10
C ILE A 332 -6.34 -4.99 19.23
N LEU A 333 -6.32 -5.82 18.19
CA LEU A 333 -5.20 -5.94 17.27
C LEU A 333 -4.90 -4.64 16.53
N GLU A 334 -5.93 -3.97 16.00
CA GLU A 334 -5.76 -2.70 15.29
C GLU A 334 -5.31 -1.58 16.23
N GLU A 335 -5.83 -1.52 17.45
CA GLU A 335 -5.36 -0.58 18.46
C GLU A 335 -3.89 -0.76 18.79
N ASN A 336 -3.45 -2.00 19.00
CA ASN A 336 -2.06 -2.29 19.32
C ASN A 336 -1.14 -1.95 18.14
N ARG A 337 -1.58 -2.19 16.89
CA ARG A 337 -0.86 -1.75 15.70
C ARG A 337 -0.65 -0.23 15.68
N LEU A 338 -1.70 0.54 15.95
CA LEU A 338 -1.63 2.01 16.01
C LEU A 338 -0.75 2.51 17.15
N LYS A 339 -0.82 1.88 18.33
CA LYS A 339 0.05 2.18 19.47
C LYS A 339 1.51 1.92 19.15
N THR A 340 1.83 0.75 18.58
CA THR A 340 3.19 0.40 18.14
C THR A 340 3.73 1.41 17.13
N LEU A 341 2.94 1.80 16.13
CA LEU A 341 3.32 2.81 15.16
C LEU A 341 3.66 4.16 15.82
N ASN A 342 2.86 4.60 16.80
CA ASN A 342 3.15 5.82 17.55
C ASN A 342 4.44 5.69 18.38
N SER A 343 4.67 4.54 19.02
CA SER A 343 5.93 4.29 19.76
C SER A 343 7.16 4.34 18.85
N VAL A 344 7.09 3.78 17.64
CA VAL A 344 8.18 3.85 16.65
C VAL A 344 8.47 5.29 16.24
N LYS A 345 7.43 6.07 15.93
CA LYS A 345 7.57 7.50 15.58
C LYS A 345 8.20 8.30 16.71
N GLU A 346 7.69 8.14 17.93
CA GLU A 346 8.25 8.82 19.10
C GLU A 346 9.70 8.42 19.34
N ALA A 347 10.04 7.13 19.18
CA ALA A 347 11.41 6.64 19.31
C ALA A 347 12.33 7.30 18.27
N ARG A 348 11.90 7.39 17.01
CA ARG A 348 12.66 8.05 15.95
C ARG A 348 12.85 9.55 16.21
N LEU A 349 11.82 10.25 16.70
CA LEU A 349 11.89 11.70 16.97
C LEU A 349 12.79 12.07 18.16
N VAL A 350 13.06 11.16 19.10
CA VAL A 350 13.97 11.40 20.23
C VAL A 350 15.40 10.92 19.97
N ALA A 351 15.66 10.33 18.80
CA ALA A 351 16.93 9.68 18.49
C ALA A 351 18.12 10.64 18.36
N ASP A 352 17.89 11.90 17.98
CA ASP A 352 18.94 12.88 17.70
C ASP A 352 19.87 13.16 18.88
N ASN A 353 19.49 12.78 20.11
CA ASN A 353 20.29 13.05 21.30
C ASN A 353 20.54 11.84 22.23
N GLU A 354 19.76 10.75 22.16
CA GLU A 354 19.88 9.64 23.12
C GLU A 354 19.41 8.29 22.54
N LEU A 355 20.32 7.51 21.94
CA LEU A 355 20.01 6.18 21.40
C LEU A 355 19.38 5.23 22.44
N LYS A 356 19.74 5.40 23.71
CA LYS A 356 19.15 4.64 24.83
C LYS A 356 17.65 4.90 25.01
N LYS A 357 17.17 6.12 24.72
CA LYS A 357 15.73 6.43 24.76
C LYS A 357 14.98 5.70 23.64
N VAL A 358 15.60 5.55 22.47
CA VAL A 358 15.04 4.78 21.36
C VAL A 358 14.87 3.33 21.78
N GLU A 359 15.95 2.71 22.29
CA GLU A 359 15.96 1.33 22.77
C GLU A 359 14.88 1.10 23.85
N ASN A 360 14.81 1.97 24.85
CA ASN A 360 13.83 1.87 25.93
C ASN A 360 12.39 1.91 25.40
N LYS A 361 12.06 2.88 24.51
CA LYS A 361 10.72 2.99 23.91
C LYS A 361 10.35 1.75 23.10
N VAL A 362 11.30 1.21 22.33
CA VAL A 362 11.10 0.00 21.51
C VAL A 362 10.88 -1.22 22.40
N VAL A 363 11.69 -1.38 23.46
CA VAL A 363 11.55 -2.49 24.42
C VAL A 363 10.23 -2.41 25.19
N GLU A 364 9.79 -1.23 25.61
CA GLU A 364 8.49 -1.00 26.24
C GLU A 364 7.33 -1.39 25.30
N ALA A 365 7.43 -1.05 24.01
CA ALA A 365 6.46 -1.44 23.01
C ALA A 365 6.43 -2.97 22.80
N ILE A 366 7.60 -3.63 22.72
CA ILE A 366 7.70 -5.10 22.65
C ILE A 366 7.07 -5.75 23.87
N TYR A 367 7.36 -5.24 25.07
CA TYR A 367 6.79 -5.76 26.32
C TYR A 367 5.27 -5.65 26.28
N SER A 368 4.74 -4.47 25.93
CA SER A 368 3.30 -4.24 25.81
C SER A 368 2.61 -5.22 24.87
N LEU A 369 3.23 -5.54 23.73
CA LEU A 369 2.70 -6.51 22.75
C LEU A 369 2.67 -7.96 23.28
N LYS A 370 3.63 -8.35 24.11
CA LYS A 370 3.70 -9.71 24.71
C LYS A 370 2.56 -10.00 25.68
N PHE A 371 1.96 -8.97 26.28
CA PHE A 371 0.84 -9.10 27.23
C PHE A 371 -0.52 -8.77 26.60
N VAL A 372 -0.60 -8.66 25.27
CA VAL A 372 -1.87 -8.48 24.57
C VAL A 372 -2.72 -9.74 24.76
N ASN A 373 -3.82 -9.59 25.49
CA ASN A 373 -4.73 -10.68 25.84
C ASN A 373 -5.68 -11.00 24.68
N VAL A 374 -5.20 -11.83 23.75
CA VAL A 374 -5.99 -12.41 22.65
C VAL A 374 -5.73 -13.91 22.63
N ASP A 375 -6.78 -14.72 22.44
CA ASP A 375 -6.73 -16.18 22.62
C ASP A 375 -5.69 -16.90 21.72
N ASP A 376 -5.28 -16.27 20.62
CA ASP A 376 -4.13 -16.64 19.79
C ASP A 376 -3.32 -15.38 19.45
N PRO A 377 -2.00 -15.30 19.76
CA PRO A 377 -1.16 -14.20 19.29
C PRO A 377 -1.13 -14.21 17.76
N SER A 378 -2.04 -13.42 17.20
CA SER A 378 -2.23 -13.29 15.76
C SER A 378 -0.89 -13.04 15.05
N GLN A 379 -0.80 -13.48 13.80
CA GLN A 379 0.36 -13.22 12.95
C GLN A 379 0.79 -11.75 12.94
N LEU A 380 -0.18 -10.82 13.11
CA LEU A 380 0.10 -9.39 13.22
C LEU A 380 0.96 -9.06 14.46
N ILE A 381 0.62 -9.55 15.65
CA ILE A 381 1.39 -9.27 16.88
C ILE A 381 2.81 -9.82 16.77
N LYS A 382 2.95 -11.06 16.27
CA LYS A 382 4.26 -11.68 16.02
C LYS A 382 5.11 -10.82 15.07
N THR A 383 4.49 -10.31 14.00
CA THR A 383 5.17 -9.46 13.02
C THR A 383 5.54 -8.09 13.61
N LEU A 384 4.66 -7.46 14.40
CA LEU A 384 4.97 -6.20 15.08
C LEU A 384 6.13 -6.35 16.08
N ILE A 385 6.16 -7.46 16.83
CA ILE A 385 7.29 -7.75 17.73
C ILE A 385 8.58 -7.92 16.92
N TYR A 386 8.55 -8.67 15.82
CA TYR A 386 9.69 -8.88 14.94
C TYR A 386 10.22 -7.55 14.36
N GLU A 387 9.32 -6.70 13.86
CA GLU A 387 9.63 -5.37 13.34
C GLU A 387 10.31 -4.49 14.41
N LEU A 388 9.81 -4.50 15.66
CA LEU A 388 10.40 -3.75 16.76
C LEU A 388 11.76 -4.32 17.19
N GLN A 389 11.91 -5.65 17.20
CA GLN A 389 13.18 -6.31 17.53
C GLN A 389 14.27 -5.88 16.55
N HIS A 390 13.95 -5.74 15.27
CA HIS A 390 14.90 -5.22 14.28
C HIS A 390 15.33 -3.79 14.53
N ILE A 391 14.40 -2.91 14.87
CA ILE A 391 14.76 -1.54 15.27
C ILE A 391 15.69 -1.58 16.49
N SER A 392 15.40 -2.44 17.47
CA SER A 392 16.23 -2.63 18.67
C SER A 392 17.61 -3.20 18.34
N ASP A 393 17.74 -4.06 17.32
CA ASP A 393 19.04 -4.58 16.90
C ASP A 393 19.91 -3.50 16.25
N TYR A 394 19.30 -2.53 15.56
CA TYR A 394 20.01 -1.39 15.00
C TYR A 394 20.42 -0.35 16.05
N THR A 395 19.85 -0.35 17.27
CA THR A 395 20.27 0.56 18.34
C THR A 395 21.58 0.17 19.02
N ARG A 396 22.30 -0.86 18.53
CA ARG A 396 23.61 -1.28 19.08
C ARG A 396 24.70 -0.21 18.91
N THR A 397 24.71 0.49 17.78
CA THR A 397 25.63 1.61 17.53
C THR A 397 24.88 2.77 16.89
N GLU A 398 25.35 4.00 17.09
CA GLU A 398 24.76 5.16 16.41
C GLU A 398 24.82 5.05 14.90
N ASN A 399 25.90 4.47 14.36
CA ASN A 399 26.07 4.32 12.92
C ASN A 399 25.06 3.32 12.34
N ASP A 400 24.84 2.17 13.00
CA ASP A 400 23.84 1.20 12.56
C ASP A 400 22.43 1.78 12.64
N TYR A 401 22.13 2.51 13.72
CA TYR A 401 20.84 3.15 13.84
C TYR A 401 20.61 4.21 12.77
N LYS A 402 21.60 5.08 12.51
CA LYS A 402 21.50 6.12 11.47
C LYS A 402 21.35 5.52 10.07
N LYS A 403 22.19 4.53 9.72
CA LYS A 403 22.21 3.94 8.37
C LYS A 403 21.12 2.90 8.11
N LYS A 404 20.64 2.19 9.14
CA LYS A 404 19.70 1.07 8.99
C LYS A 404 18.43 1.27 9.83
N GLY A 405 18.56 1.68 11.08
CA GLY A 405 17.42 1.87 12.01
C GLY A 405 16.44 2.94 11.57
N ILE A 406 16.91 4.14 11.23
CA ILE A 406 16.09 5.26 10.74
C ILE A 406 15.34 4.89 9.45
N PRO A 407 16.01 4.45 8.36
CA PRO A 407 15.30 4.13 7.13
C PRO A 407 14.33 2.96 7.31
N TYR A 408 14.69 1.94 8.08
CA TYR A 408 13.78 0.83 8.43
C TYR A 408 12.52 1.35 9.13
N ALA A 409 12.67 2.20 10.15
CA ALA A 409 11.56 2.79 10.88
C ALA A 409 10.67 3.66 9.97
N MET A 410 11.25 4.46 9.06
CA MET A 410 10.49 5.28 8.11
C MET A 410 9.68 4.44 7.10
N SER A 411 10.26 3.35 6.57
CA SER A 411 9.54 2.42 5.69
C SER A 411 8.45 1.66 6.46
N LEU A 412 8.72 1.25 7.70
CA LEU A 412 7.72 0.68 8.61
C LEU A 412 6.55 1.63 8.81
N GLU A 413 6.85 2.88 9.18
CA GLU A 413 5.86 3.92 9.38
C GLU A 413 5.01 4.10 8.14
N THR A 414 5.63 4.29 6.98
CA THR A 414 4.92 4.50 5.72
C THR A 414 4.00 3.33 5.38
N SER A 415 4.47 2.09 5.53
CA SER A 415 3.66 0.91 5.24
C SER A 415 2.46 0.77 6.18
N HIS A 416 2.62 1.04 7.48
CA HIS A 416 1.52 1.00 8.45
C HIS A 416 0.56 2.19 8.34
N GLU A 417 1.06 3.38 8.01
CA GLU A 417 0.24 4.58 7.81
C GLU A 417 -0.60 4.50 6.53
N ARG A 418 -0.03 3.95 5.46
CA ARG A 418 -0.75 3.70 4.20
C ARG A 418 -1.53 2.38 4.24
N GLN A 419 -1.24 1.48 5.17
CA GLN A 419 -1.76 0.11 5.18
C GLN A 419 -1.52 -0.60 3.84
N ARG A 420 -0.31 -0.38 3.33
CA ARG A 420 0.16 -0.85 2.03
C ARG A 420 1.55 -1.40 2.21
N TYR A 421 1.87 -2.47 1.51
CA TYR A 421 3.20 -3.05 1.60
C TYR A 421 4.27 -2.03 1.17
N ALA A 422 5.32 -1.92 1.97
CA ALA A 422 6.56 -1.27 1.59
C ALA A 422 7.71 -2.14 2.11
N THR A 423 8.76 -2.25 1.32
CA THR A 423 9.91 -3.10 1.65
C THR A 423 10.75 -2.45 2.74
N ARG A 424 11.22 -3.25 3.71
CA ARG A 424 11.92 -2.79 4.91
C ARG A 424 13.23 -3.56 5.08
N GLY A 425 14.23 -3.26 4.26
CA GLY A 425 15.52 -3.95 4.32
C GLY A 425 15.44 -5.41 3.86
N ASP A 426 16.21 -6.29 4.50
CA ASP A 426 16.44 -7.68 4.08
C ASP A 426 15.35 -8.69 4.55
N ASP A 427 14.29 -8.23 5.23
CA ASP A 427 13.27 -9.12 5.83
C ASP A 427 12.08 -9.45 4.92
N MET A 428 12.25 -9.38 3.61
CA MET A 428 11.14 -9.46 2.66
C MET A 428 10.34 -10.76 2.77
N GLU A 429 10.95 -11.86 3.22
CA GLU A 429 10.27 -13.15 3.39
C GLU A 429 9.52 -13.28 4.72
N LYS A 430 9.96 -12.57 5.77
CA LYS A 430 9.42 -12.70 7.14
C LYS A 430 8.36 -11.65 7.44
N VAL A 431 8.48 -10.47 6.84
CA VAL A 431 7.56 -9.35 7.06
C VAL A 431 6.75 -9.12 5.78
N ARG A 432 5.53 -9.67 5.77
CA ARG A 432 4.56 -9.57 4.65
C ARG A 432 3.32 -8.73 5.00
N THR A 433 3.35 -7.95 6.08
CA THR A 433 2.21 -7.12 6.48
C THR A 433 1.77 -6.21 5.32
N PHE A 434 0.50 -6.28 4.95
CA PHE A 434 -0.11 -5.57 3.82
C PHE A 434 0.34 -5.99 2.41
N ALA A 435 1.13 -7.05 2.27
CA ALA A 435 1.38 -7.66 0.96
C ALA A 435 0.08 -8.32 0.45
N THR A 436 -0.21 -8.16 -0.84
CA THR A 436 -1.30 -8.89 -1.50
C THR A 436 -0.76 -10.17 -2.14
N PRO A 437 -1.62 -11.16 -2.44
CA PRO A 437 -1.18 -12.40 -3.11
C PRO A 437 -0.39 -12.12 -4.40
N ARG A 438 -0.80 -11.16 -5.22
CA ARG A 438 -0.07 -10.77 -6.43
C ARG A 438 1.34 -10.27 -6.14
N MET A 439 1.54 -9.53 -5.05
CA MET A 439 2.87 -9.07 -4.64
C MET A 439 3.78 -10.24 -4.23
N ASP A 440 3.22 -11.26 -3.57
CA ASP A 440 3.93 -12.50 -3.22
C ASP A 440 4.31 -13.28 -4.50
N THR A 441 3.36 -13.45 -5.42
CA THR A 441 3.60 -14.09 -6.73
C THR A 441 4.72 -13.38 -7.50
N TYR A 442 4.73 -12.05 -7.52
CA TYR A 442 5.74 -11.29 -8.26
C TYR A 442 7.11 -11.38 -7.61
N LEU A 443 7.17 -11.46 -6.27
CA LEU A 443 8.40 -11.74 -5.56
C LEU A 443 8.98 -13.11 -5.96
N GLU A 444 8.17 -14.17 -5.98
CA GLU A 444 8.61 -15.51 -6.35
C GLU A 444 9.06 -15.61 -7.82
N GLN A 445 8.30 -15.01 -8.72
CA GLN A 445 8.64 -14.98 -10.14
C GLN A 445 9.89 -14.16 -10.38
N PHE A 446 10.06 -13.05 -9.67
CA PHE A 446 11.28 -12.27 -9.72
C PHE A 446 12.49 -13.09 -9.24
N ASN A 447 12.37 -13.82 -8.12
CA ASN A 447 13.44 -14.70 -7.63
C ASN A 447 13.86 -15.78 -8.65
N LYS A 448 12.93 -16.26 -9.47
CA LYS A 448 13.23 -17.19 -10.58
C LYS A 448 13.89 -16.46 -11.75
N PHE A 449 13.38 -15.29 -12.12
CA PHE A 449 13.88 -14.47 -13.21
C PHE A 449 15.30 -13.95 -12.95
N GLU A 450 15.62 -13.53 -11.73
CA GLU A 450 16.96 -13.06 -11.36
C GLU A 450 18.02 -14.16 -11.54
N LYS A 451 17.67 -15.42 -11.27
CA LYS A 451 18.56 -16.57 -11.47
C LYS A 451 18.79 -16.91 -12.94
N ASP A 452 17.82 -16.64 -13.80
CA ASP A 452 17.91 -16.88 -15.24
C ASP A 452 17.11 -15.82 -16.04
N PRO A 453 17.71 -14.64 -16.30
CA PRO A 453 17.03 -13.53 -16.98
C PRO A 453 16.68 -13.81 -18.45
N THR A 454 17.15 -14.94 -18.99
CA THR A 454 16.85 -15.35 -20.37
C THR A 454 15.46 -15.97 -20.50
N LYS A 455 14.90 -16.50 -19.39
CA LYS A 455 13.55 -17.03 -19.35
C LYS A 455 12.58 -15.90 -18.99
N PRO A 456 11.62 -15.56 -19.88
CA PRO A 456 10.64 -14.54 -19.55
C PRO A 456 9.78 -15.01 -18.37
N PRO A 457 9.42 -14.11 -17.44
CA PRO A 457 8.43 -14.43 -16.43
C PRO A 457 7.05 -14.66 -17.09
N PRO A 458 6.10 -15.31 -16.39
CA PRO A 458 4.72 -15.44 -16.87
C PRO A 458 4.13 -14.08 -17.27
N SER A 459 3.19 -14.05 -18.21
CA SER A 459 2.49 -12.80 -18.57
C SER A 459 1.47 -12.39 -17.51
N VAL A 460 0.96 -11.15 -17.58
CA VAL A 460 -0.16 -10.71 -16.73
C VAL A 460 -1.43 -11.54 -16.97
N GLU A 461 -1.62 -12.04 -18.20
CA GLU A 461 -2.77 -12.90 -18.51
C GLU A 461 -2.63 -14.29 -17.87
N ASP A 462 -1.43 -14.86 -17.89
CA ASP A 462 -1.15 -16.14 -17.21
C ASP A 462 -1.32 -16.01 -15.69
N ASP A 463 -0.81 -14.91 -15.16
CA ASP A 463 -0.94 -14.48 -13.78
C ASP A 463 -2.40 -14.40 -13.33
N VAL A 464 -3.30 -13.85 -14.15
CA VAL A 464 -4.74 -13.76 -13.85
C VAL A 464 -5.42 -15.13 -13.91
N LYS A 465 -5.07 -15.95 -14.90
CA LYS A 465 -5.60 -17.33 -15.01
C LYS A 465 -5.21 -18.17 -13.80
N GLN A 466 -3.97 -18.06 -13.34
CA GLN A 466 -3.50 -18.82 -12.17
C GLN A 466 -4.24 -18.41 -10.90
N GLU A 467 -4.44 -17.11 -10.66
CA GLU A 467 -5.20 -16.66 -9.49
C GLU A 467 -6.64 -17.17 -9.49
N HIS A 468 -7.30 -17.22 -10.65
CA HIS A 468 -8.65 -17.78 -10.74
C HIS A 468 -8.69 -19.26 -10.35
N ILE A 469 -7.65 -20.03 -10.69
CA ILE A 469 -7.51 -21.42 -10.26
C ILE A 469 -7.31 -21.48 -8.73
N ASP A 470 -6.41 -20.66 -8.19
CA ASP A 470 -6.08 -20.64 -6.76
C ASP A 470 -7.27 -20.20 -5.89
N ASP A 471 -8.11 -19.30 -6.37
CA ASP A 471 -9.33 -18.85 -5.69
C ASP A 471 -10.39 -19.97 -5.66
N VAL A 472 -10.59 -20.67 -6.78
CA VAL A 472 -11.50 -21.83 -6.85
C VAL A 472 -11.03 -22.97 -5.95
N GLU A 473 -9.72 -23.20 -5.85
CA GLU A 473 -9.17 -24.21 -4.94
C GLU A 473 -9.35 -23.83 -3.47
N ARG A 474 -9.17 -22.54 -3.10
CA ARG A 474 -9.42 -22.05 -1.74
C ARG A 474 -10.88 -22.21 -1.32
N GLU A 475 -11.83 -21.86 -2.18
CA GLU A 475 -13.26 -22.03 -1.89
C GLU A 475 -13.63 -23.51 -1.64
N ARG A 476 -12.98 -24.45 -2.34
CA ARG A 476 -13.19 -25.90 -2.10
C ARG A 476 -12.66 -26.39 -0.75
N VAL A 477 -11.59 -25.79 -0.25
CA VAL A 477 -11.01 -26.15 1.06
C VAL A 477 -11.88 -25.61 2.20
N ASP A 478 -12.48 -24.43 2.02
CA ASP A 478 -13.32 -23.79 3.03
C ASP A 478 -14.76 -24.35 3.09
N ASP A 479 -15.29 -24.97 2.03
CA ASP A 479 -16.58 -25.69 2.03
C ASP A 479 -16.53 -27.05 1.28
N PRO A 480 -16.26 -28.16 2.00
CA PRO A 480 -16.16 -29.51 1.42
C PRO A 480 -17.50 -30.11 0.96
N HIS A 481 -18.63 -29.39 1.07
CA HIS A 481 -19.95 -29.86 0.66
C HIS A 481 -20.49 -29.22 -0.64
N THR A 482 -19.69 -28.39 -1.31
CA THR A 482 -20.07 -27.78 -2.59
C THR A 482 -20.03 -28.81 -3.74
N PRO A 483 -21.14 -29.12 -4.44
CA PRO A 483 -21.16 -30.13 -5.50
C PRO A 483 -20.46 -29.66 -6.79
N CYS A 484 -19.74 -30.59 -7.43
CA CYS A 484 -18.98 -30.47 -8.68
C CYS A 484 -19.62 -29.56 -9.76
N CYS A 485 -19.01 -28.40 -10.02
CA CYS A 485 -19.10 -27.68 -11.30
C CYS A 485 -17.93 -28.01 -12.24
N THR A 486 -17.47 -29.26 -12.25
CA THR A 486 -16.27 -29.71 -12.99
C THR A 486 -16.43 -29.81 -14.51
N MET A 487 -17.64 -29.64 -15.08
CA MET A 487 -17.81 -29.67 -16.55
C MET A 487 -17.63 -28.31 -17.24
N ILE A 488 -17.62 -27.18 -16.53
CA ILE A 488 -17.55 -25.86 -17.19
C ILE A 488 -16.09 -25.40 -17.38
N VAL A 489 -15.20 -25.73 -16.45
CA VAL A 489 -13.80 -25.25 -16.48
C VAL A 489 -12.98 -25.92 -17.60
N TRP A 490 -13.22 -27.21 -17.90
CA TRP A 490 -12.53 -27.88 -19.01
C TRP A 490 -13.05 -27.47 -20.40
N CYS A 491 -14.24 -26.85 -20.50
CA CYS A 491 -14.77 -26.31 -21.76
C CYS A 491 -14.37 -24.86 -22.04
N ILE A 492 -13.80 -24.14 -21.06
CA ILE A 492 -13.33 -22.76 -21.24
C ILE A 492 -11.81 -22.70 -21.52
N ILE A 493 -11.09 -23.81 -21.31
CA ILE A 493 -9.62 -23.91 -21.45
C ILE A 493 -9.18 -24.57 -22.78
N MET A 494 -10.11 -25.07 -23.60
CA MET A 494 -9.88 -25.37 -25.02
C MET A 494 -10.48 -24.28 -25.90
#